data_AF-A0A535U480-F1
#
_entry.id   AF-A0A535U480-F1
#
_cell.length_a   1.000
_cell.length_b   1.000
_cell.length_c   1.000
_cell.angle_alpha   90.00
_cell.angle_beta   90.00
_cell.angle_gamma   90.00
#
_symmetry.space_group_name_H-M   'P 1'
#
loop_
_entity.id
_entity.type
_entity.pdbx_description
1 polymer ?
#
loop_
_entity_poly.entity_id
_entity_poly.type
_entity_poly.pdbx_seq_one_letter_code
_entity_poly.pdbx_strand_id
1 'polypeptide(L)'
;MKFLEYQVKERFRAAGIPVPDGRLAKTPDEAALAAGALGPIAVKAQVPVGGRGKAGGIKLAKTAADAKRVAGEILGMTIKGYTVREIWCETAQDITRELYLGLTLDRDARKPVLILSAQGGMEIEEVAETHPETIAKLHPDPWRGPLPFEVRDLIFRAGLGPLQAQLTPLVVKLYGLARTYDALTIEINPLALTQDGGLVAADGKLEIDENAMFRHKDLHGTDESEEDPLEAEARRRRLTYVRLDGSIGVIGNGAGLVMNTLDLVSREGGRAANFLDIGGGAKAEVVHSALELLAGDPHVKGILINIFGGITRGDEVAHGIIDASRDLNLKLPLVVRMTGTREEEGRQLLREAGITPEATATGAARKIVELATGAGR
;
A
#
# COMPACT_ATOMS: atom_id res chain seq x y z
N MET A 1 -4.36 -4.82 2.53
CA MET A 1 -3.50 -5.11 3.69
C MET A 1 -2.16 -5.68 3.24
N LYS A 2 -1.06 -5.14 3.76
CA LYS A 2 0.32 -5.58 3.43
C LYS A 2 0.98 -6.21 4.64
N PHE A 3 1.75 -7.27 4.42
CA PHE A 3 2.52 -7.94 5.47
C PHE A 3 3.98 -7.49 5.48
N LEU A 4 4.58 -7.47 6.67
CA LEU A 4 6.03 -7.37 6.82
C LEU A 4 6.69 -8.70 6.43
N GLU A 5 7.93 -8.67 5.94
CA GLU A 5 8.64 -9.85 5.41
C GLU A 5 8.63 -11.03 6.40
N TYR A 6 8.86 -10.78 7.70
CA TYR A 6 8.88 -11.84 8.69
C TYR A 6 7.52 -12.55 8.81
N GLN A 7 6.41 -11.80 8.75
CA GLN A 7 5.05 -12.32 8.80
C GLN A 7 4.73 -13.15 7.53
N VAL A 8 5.28 -12.75 6.39
CA VAL A 8 5.20 -13.54 5.15
C VAL A 8 5.98 -14.84 5.30
N LYS A 9 7.19 -14.78 5.87
CA LYS A 9 8.04 -15.96 6.09
C LYS A 9 7.44 -16.96 7.06
N GLU A 10 6.74 -16.51 8.10
CA GLU A 10 5.99 -17.40 8.99
C GLU A 10 4.89 -18.17 8.23
N ARG A 11 4.18 -17.50 7.32
CA ARG A 11 3.14 -18.12 6.48
C ARG A 11 3.73 -19.08 5.44
N PHE A 12 4.86 -18.70 4.83
CA PHE A 12 5.63 -19.58 3.96
C PHE A 12 6.08 -20.84 4.70
N ARG A 13 6.68 -20.69 5.89
CA ARG A 13 7.10 -21.80 6.74
C ARG A 13 5.92 -22.72 7.10
N ALA A 14 4.78 -22.14 7.49
CA ALA A 14 3.57 -22.89 7.82
C ALA A 14 3.02 -23.70 6.62
N ALA A 15 3.19 -23.20 5.39
CA ALA A 15 2.86 -23.92 4.16
C ALA A 15 3.95 -24.88 3.67
N GLY A 16 5.06 -24.99 4.41
CA GLY A 16 6.22 -25.80 4.04
C GLY A 16 6.99 -25.26 2.83
N ILE A 17 6.95 -23.95 2.59
CA ILE A 17 7.90 -23.27 1.70
C ILE A 17 9.17 -23.01 2.53
N PRO A 18 10.35 -23.48 2.09
CA PRO A 18 11.59 -23.26 2.84
C PRO A 18 11.90 -21.77 2.97
N VAL A 19 12.22 -21.34 4.18
CA VAL A 19 12.65 -19.97 4.51
C VAL A 19 13.89 -20.06 5.40
N PRO A 20 14.78 -19.05 5.41
CA PRO A 20 15.89 -19.04 6.35
C PRO A 20 15.37 -19.02 7.79
N ASP A 21 16.13 -19.62 8.70
CA ASP A 21 15.88 -19.47 10.12
C ASP A 21 16.16 -18.03 10.53
N GLY A 22 15.24 -17.42 11.26
CA GLY A 22 15.37 -16.03 11.64
C GLY A 22 14.53 -15.68 12.85
N ARG A 23 14.82 -14.49 13.38
CA ARG A 23 14.21 -13.94 14.59
C ARG A 23 13.96 -12.46 14.41
N LEU A 24 12.82 -12.01 14.92
CA LEU A 24 12.52 -10.59 15.03
C LEU A 24 13.35 -9.97 16.16
N ALA A 25 13.88 -8.78 15.92
CA ALA A 25 14.59 -7.98 16.92
C ALA A 25 14.12 -6.52 16.86
N LYS A 26 13.89 -5.93 18.02
CA LYS A 26 13.50 -4.52 18.22
C LYS A 26 14.63 -3.68 18.80
N THR A 27 15.71 -4.32 19.22
CA THR A 27 16.89 -3.67 19.78
C THR A 27 18.18 -4.22 19.17
N PRO A 28 19.27 -3.43 19.16
CA PRO A 28 20.58 -3.92 18.76
C PRO A 28 21.07 -5.13 19.55
N ASP A 29 20.70 -5.23 20.84
CA ASP A 29 21.08 -6.36 21.69
C ASP A 29 20.34 -7.65 21.30
N GLU A 30 19.05 -7.56 20.93
CA GLU A 30 18.31 -8.71 20.40
C GLU A 30 18.91 -9.20 19.07
N ALA A 31 19.38 -8.30 18.21
CA ALA A 31 20.08 -8.69 16.98
C ALA A 31 21.41 -9.42 17.27
N ALA A 32 22.15 -8.96 18.29
CA ALA A 32 23.37 -9.62 18.74
C ALA A 32 23.08 -11.04 19.27
N LEU A 33 22.00 -11.22 20.03
CA LEU A 33 21.54 -12.52 20.50
C LEU A 33 21.12 -13.43 19.35
N ALA A 34 20.43 -12.90 18.33
CA ALA A 34 20.06 -13.65 17.14
C ALA A 34 21.31 -14.17 16.39
N ALA A 35 22.31 -13.32 16.16
CA ALA A 35 23.58 -13.74 15.55
C ALA A 35 24.35 -14.74 16.42
N GLY A 36 24.30 -14.60 17.75
CA GLY A 36 24.91 -15.57 18.66
C GLY A 36 24.29 -16.98 18.55
N ALA A 37 22.99 -17.07 18.23
CA ALA A 37 22.28 -18.32 18.06
C ALA A 37 22.34 -18.89 16.63
N LEU A 38 22.34 -18.04 15.62
CA LEU A 38 22.23 -18.41 14.21
C LEU A 38 23.58 -18.43 13.46
N GLY A 39 24.61 -17.79 14.02
CA GLY A 39 25.88 -17.56 13.32
C GLY A 39 25.84 -16.28 12.47
N PRO A 40 26.49 -16.26 11.28
CA PRO A 40 26.37 -15.15 10.35
C PRO A 40 24.93 -14.91 9.91
N ILE A 41 24.48 -13.66 9.95
CA ILE A 41 23.09 -13.28 9.64
C ILE A 41 23.01 -12.17 8.59
N ALA A 42 21.85 -12.08 7.94
CA ALA A 42 21.37 -10.86 7.31
C ALA A 42 20.42 -10.13 8.27
N VAL A 43 20.63 -8.83 8.44
CA VAL A 43 19.75 -7.93 9.20
C VAL A 43 18.92 -7.12 8.21
N LYS A 44 17.59 -7.25 8.29
CA LYS A 44 16.63 -6.71 7.32
C LYS A 44 15.57 -5.82 7.96
N ALA A 45 15.51 -4.57 7.54
CA ALA A 45 14.47 -3.62 7.91
C ALA A 45 13.07 -4.19 7.62
N GLN A 46 12.18 -4.12 8.60
CA GLN A 46 10.78 -4.49 8.43
C GLN A 46 9.96 -3.21 8.18
N VAL A 47 9.64 -2.99 6.91
CA VAL A 47 8.78 -1.89 6.44
C VAL A 47 7.94 -2.40 5.26
N PRO A 48 6.70 -1.91 5.06
CA PRO A 48 5.75 -2.41 4.05
C PRO A 48 6.06 -1.89 2.62
N VAL A 49 7.34 -1.70 2.30
CA VAL A 49 7.82 -1.15 1.01
C VAL A 49 8.99 -1.96 0.45
N GLY A 50 9.02 -2.12 -0.88
CA GLY A 50 10.14 -2.74 -1.60
C GLY A 50 11.36 -1.81 -1.74
N GLY A 51 12.48 -2.35 -2.22
CA GLY A 51 13.73 -1.61 -2.44
C GLY A 51 14.57 -1.35 -1.20
N ARG A 52 14.34 -2.12 -0.11
CA ARG A 52 15.04 -1.97 1.18
C ARG A 52 16.56 -2.15 1.06
N GLY A 53 17.02 -3.07 0.22
CA GLY A 53 18.44 -3.27 -0.05
C GLY A 53 19.11 -2.03 -0.64
N LYS A 54 18.49 -1.42 -1.67
CA LYS A 54 18.98 -0.16 -2.29
C LYS A 54 18.98 1.02 -1.30
N ALA A 55 18.07 1.02 -0.33
CA ALA A 55 17.99 2.02 0.74
C ALA A 55 18.95 1.75 1.92
N GLY A 56 19.76 0.68 1.88
CA GLY A 56 20.69 0.32 2.96
C GLY A 56 20.05 -0.37 4.16
N GLY A 57 18.78 -0.77 4.04
CA GLY A 57 18.02 -1.48 5.08
C GLY A 57 18.25 -2.99 5.12
N ILE A 58 19.14 -3.54 4.29
CA ILE A 58 19.55 -4.95 4.32
C ILE A 58 21.07 -5.00 4.38
N LYS A 59 21.62 -5.61 5.44
CA LYS A 59 23.07 -5.70 5.66
C LYS A 59 23.45 -7.05 6.25
N LEU A 60 24.61 -7.58 5.85
CA LEU A 60 25.16 -8.81 6.43
C LEU A 60 25.95 -8.48 7.70
N ALA A 61 25.87 -9.37 8.69
CA ALA A 61 26.63 -9.32 9.92
C ALA A 61 27.23 -10.69 10.24
N LYS A 62 28.54 -10.76 10.44
CA LYS A 62 29.26 -12.04 10.62
C LYS A 62 29.36 -12.51 12.08
N THR A 63 29.17 -11.60 13.03
CA THR A 63 29.34 -11.86 14.47
C THR A 63 28.27 -11.12 15.27
N ALA A 64 28.07 -11.49 16.54
CA ALA A 64 27.15 -10.79 17.43
C ALA A 64 27.46 -9.29 17.60
N ALA A 65 28.75 -8.93 17.68
CA ALA A 65 29.16 -7.52 17.76
C ALA A 65 28.85 -6.74 16.47
N ASP A 66 29.06 -7.39 15.32
CA ASP A 66 28.73 -6.82 14.01
C ASP A 66 27.22 -6.66 13.84
N ALA A 67 26.43 -7.64 14.27
CA ALA A 67 24.97 -7.60 14.24
C ALA A 67 24.43 -6.46 15.11
N LYS A 68 24.98 -6.26 16.30
CA LYS A 68 24.64 -5.11 17.16
C LYS A 68 24.87 -3.78 16.45
N ARG A 69 26.04 -3.61 15.84
CA ARG A 69 26.38 -2.38 15.11
C ARG A 69 25.44 -2.15 13.93
N VAL A 70 25.27 -3.16 13.08
CA VAL A 70 24.42 -3.09 11.89
C VAL A 70 22.96 -2.81 12.26
N ALA A 71 22.45 -3.44 13.31
CA ALA A 71 21.12 -3.19 13.82
C ALA A 71 20.95 -1.74 14.30
N GLY A 72 21.95 -1.18 14.98
CA GLY A 72 21.95 0.23 15.40
C GLY A 72 21.97 1.23 14.24
N GLU A 73 22.47 0.84 13.07
CA GLU A 73 22.42 1.67 11.85
C GLU A 73 21.08 1.58 11.12
N ILE A 74 20.38 0.44 11.22
CA ILE A 74 19.12 0.19 10.52
C ILE A 74 17.93 0.66 11.37
N LEU A 75 17.91 0.36 12.67
CA LEU A 75 16.83 0.80 13.56
C LEU A 75 16.79 2.33 13.64
N GLY A 76 15.61 2.90 13.43
CA GLY A 76 15.36 4.34 13.40
C GLY A 76 15.61 4.99 12.03
N MET A 77 16.15 4.28 11.04
CA MET A 77 16.29 4.84 9.69
C MET A 77 14.91 5.02 9.03
N THR A 78 14.80 5.99 8.11
CA THR A 78 13.58 6.19 7.32
C THR A 78 13.76 5.62 5.91
N ILE A 79 12.89 4.70 5.51
CA ILE A 79 12.86 4.11 4.16
C ILE A 79 11.54 4.48 3.50
N LYS A 80 11.59 5.32 2.45
CA LYS A 80 10.41 5.77 1.69
C LYS A 80 9.25 6.27 2.58
N GLY A 81 9.58 7.02 3.63
CA GLY A 81 8.62 7.59 4.59
C GLY A 81 8.33 6.73 5.83
N TYR A 82 8.75 5.46 5.84
CA TYR A 82 8.52 4.54 6.96
C TYR A 82 9.72 4.52 7.90
N THR A 83 9.49 4.62 9.21
CA THR A 83 10.56 4.51 10.21
C THR A 83 10.76 3.05 10.59
N VAL A 84 11.99 2.55 10.47
CA VAL A 84 12.31 1.16 10.81
C VAL A 84 12.33 1.00 12.34
N ARG A 85 11.35 0.29 12.91
CA ARG A 85 11.26 0.03 14.36
C ARG A 85 11.68 -1.38 14.76
N GLU A 86 11.69 -2.28 13.81
CA GLU A 86 12.05 -3.67 14.01
C GLU A 86 12.75 -4.22 12.78
N ILE A 87 13.57 -5.24 13.03
CA ILE A 87 14.44 -5.87 12.04
C ILE A 87 14.28 -7.38 12.11
N TRP A 88 14.31 -8.02 10.95
CA TRP A 88 14.37 -9.45 10.83
C TRP A 88 15.84 -9.88 10.70
N CYS A 89 16.28 -10.72 11.63
CA CYS A 89 17.65 -11.25 11.68
C CYS A 89 17.62 -12.72 11.29
N GLU A 90 18.18 -13.08 10.15
CA GLU A 90 18.12 -14.46 9.64
C GLU A 90 19.47 -14.99 9.18
N THR A 91 19.64 -16.31 9.19
CA THR A 91 20.87 -16.98 8.76
C THR A 91 21.25 -16.54 7.35
N ALA A 92 22.48 -16.05 7.18
CA ALA A 92 23.01 -15.68 5.88
C ALA A 92 23.06 -16.92 4.97
N GLN A 93 22.59 -16.77 3.73
CA GLN A 93 22.52 -17.86 2.75
C GLN A 93 23.66 -17.72 1.74
N ASP A 94 24.31 -18.83 1.39
CA ASP A 94 25.28 -18.88 0.30
C ASP A 94 24.53 -19.06 -1.03
N ILE A 95 24.07 -17.93 -1.59
CA ILE A 95 23.24 -17.88 -2.79
C ILE A 95 24.10 -18.03 -4.05
N THR A 96 23.75 -18.99 -4.90
CA THR A 96 24.38 -19.20 -6.22
C THR A 96 23.61 -18.54 -7.35
N ARG A 97 22.28 -18.52 -7.24
CA ARG A 97 21.38 -17.90 -8.23
C ARG A 97 20.16 -17.31 -7.51
N GLU A 98 19.71 -16.18 -8.00
CA GLU A 98 18.49 -15.51 -7.57
C GLU A 98 17.42 -15.68 -8.65
N LEU A 99 16.29 -16.27 -8.28
CA LEU A 99 15.13 -16.47 -9.15
C LEU A 99 13.97 -15.61 -8.68
N TYR A 100 12.98 -15.40 -9.54
CA TYR A 100 11.73 -14.74 -9.18
C TYR A 100 10.57 -15.71 -9.30
N LEU A 101 9.72 -15.80 -8.28
CA LEU A 101 8.44 -16.47 -8.36
C LEU A 101 7.36 -15.60 -7.73
N GLY A 102 6.32 -15.27 -8.49
CA GLY A 102 5.21 -14.47 -7.99
C GLY A 102 3.86 -14.86 -8.57
N LEU A 103 2.82 -14.41 -7.91
CA LEU A 103 1.43 -14.45 -8.36
C LEU A 103 0.80 -13.08 -8.17
N THR A 104 0.10 -12.61 -9.19
CA THR A 104 -0.74 -11.41 -9.12
C THR A 104 -2.00 -11.59 -9.97
N LEU A 105 -2.84 -10.56 -10.08
CA LEU A 105 -4.03 -10.56 -10.92
C LEU A 105 -3.74 -9.93 -12.29
N ASP A 106 -3.89 -10.73 -13.35
CA ASP A 106 -3.96 -10.20 -14.71
C ASP A 106 -5.38 -9.71 -14.98
N ARG A 107 -5.55 -8.38 -14.96
CA ARG A 107 -6.85 -7.73 -15.11
C ARG A 107 -7.40 -7.82 -16.53
N ASP A 108 -6.53 -7.89 -17.54
CA ASP A 108 -6.94 -8.02 -18.94
C ASP A 108 -7.45 -9.43 -19.21
N ALA A 109 -6.72 -10.44 -18.71
CA ALA A 109 -7.15 -11.84 -18.77
C ALA A 109 -8.25 -12.18 -17.76
N ARG A 110 -8.47 -11.33 -16.76
CA ARG A 110 -9.38 -11.54 -15.61
C ARG A 110 -9.08 -12.83 -14.84
N LYS A 111 -7.79 -13.14 -14.68
CA LYS A 111 -7.31 -14.39 -14.08
C LYS A 111 -6.09 -14.15 -13.20
N PRO A 112 -5.86 -14.98 -12.18
CA PRO A 112 -4.55 -15.00 -11.54
C PRO A 112 -3.48 -15.35 -12.57
N VAL A 113 -2.30 -14.77 -12.44
CA VAL A 113 -1.13 -15.06 -13.26
C VAL A 113 0.03 -15.44 -12.36
N LEU A 114 0.57 -16.64 -12.56
CA LEU A 114 1.85 -17.09 -12.01
C LEU A 114 2.96 -16.62 -12.94
N ILE A 115 3.99 -16.02 -12.35
CA ILE A 115 5.14 -15.44 -13.03
C ILE A 115 6.39 -16.10 -12.46
N LEU A 116 7.23 -16.68 -13.32
CA LEU A 116 8.49 -17.31 -12.96
C LEU A 116 9.59 -16.77 -13.86
N SER A 117 10.69 -16.32 -13.28
CA SER A 117 11.87 -15.89 -14.04
C SER A 117 13.17 -16.45 -13.46
N ALA A 118 14.11 -16.73 -14.37
CA ALA A 118 15.48 -17.08 -14.02
C ALA A 118 16.31 -15.89 -13.53
N GLN A 119 15.77 -14.66 -13.64
CA GLN A 119 16.34 -13.42 -13.12
C GLN A 119 15.50 -12.93 -11.94
N GLY A 120 16.01 -13.11 -10.72
CA GLY A 120 15.47 -12.55 -9.48
C GLY A 120 16.43 -11.55 -8.83
N GLY A 121 16.07 -11.06 -7.64
CA GLY A 121 16.88 -10.09 -6.88
C GLY A 121 16.76 -8.64 -7.39
N MET A 122 15.94 -8.42 -8.41
CA MET A 122 15.66 -7.12 -9.04
C MET A 122 14.14 -6.87 -9.09
N GLU A 123 13.73 -5.65 -9.44
CA GLU A 123 12.31 -5.35 -9.68
C GLU A 123 11.86 -6.10 -10.94
N ILE A 124 10.78 -6.88 -10.84
CA ILE A 124 10.33 -7.74 -11.95
C ILE A 124 9.80 -6.90 -13.13
N GLU A 125 9.32 -5.69 -12.85
CA GLU A 125 8.92 -4.69 -13.84
C GLU A 125 10.11 -4.28 -14.73
N GLU A 126 11.30 -4.11 -14.15
CA GLU A 126 12.52 -3.79 -14.90
C GLU A 126 12.94 -4.96 -15.80
N VAL A 127 12.81 -6.20 -15.31
CA VAL A 127 13.05 -7.42 -16.10
C VAL A 127 12.03 -7.54 -17.24
N ALA A 128 10.78 -7.16 -17.01
CA ALA A 128 9.74 -7.21 -18.04
C ALA A 128 10.00 -6.22 -19.20
N GLU A 129 10.69 -5.11 -18.92
CA GLU A 129 11.09 -4.14 -19.94
C GLU A 129 12.40 -4.53 -20.64
N THR A 130 13.39 -5.02 -19.89
CA THR A 130 14.75 -5.26 -20.40
C THR A 130 15.00 -6.68 -20.90
N HIS A 131 14.39 -7.68 -20.27
CA HIS A 131 14.58 -9.11 -20.52
C HIS A 131 13.26 -9.92 -20.50
N PRO A 132 12.22 -9.51 -21.25
CA PRO A 132 10.89 -10.14 -21.21
C PRO A 132 10.91 -11.64 -21.54
N GLU A 133 11.88 -12.09 -22.33
CA GLU A 133 12.07 -13.50 -22.70
C GLU A 133 12.40 -14.41 -21.52
N THR A 134 12.90 -13.86 -20.42
CA THR A 134 13.22 -14.62 -19.20
C THR A 134 12.00 -14.84 -18.31
N ILE A 135 10.89 -14.15 -18.60
CA ILE A 135 9.66 -14.21 -17.82
C ILE A 135 8.70 -15.22 -18.45
N ALA A 136 8.48 -16.33 -17.74
CA ALA A 136 7.42 -17.26 -18.07
C ALA A 136 6.15 -16.93 -17.29
N LYS A 137 5.00 -17.03 -17.95
CA LYS A 137 3.68 -16.79 -17.38
C LYS A 137 2.76 -17.99 -17.57
N LEU A 138 1.97 -18.26 -16.53
CA LEU A 138 0.89 -19.25 -16.53
C LEU A 138 -0.35 -18.60 -15.93
N HIS A 139 -1.50 -18.74 -16.59
CA HIS A 139 -2.81 -18.34 -16.05
C HIS A 139 -3.56 -19.58 -15.59
N PRO A 140 -3.54 -19.93 -14.30
CA PRO A 140 -4.27 -21.09 -13.79
C PRO A 140 -5.78 -20.93 -14.00
N ASP A 141 -6.47 -22.04 -14.17
CA ASP A 141 -7.92 -22.05 -14.06
C ASP A 141 -8.33 -21.67 -12.61
N PRO A 142 -9.22 -20.70 -12.40
CA PRO A 142 -9.53 -20.21 -11.05
C PRO A 142 -10.27 -21.24 -10.19
N TRP A 143 -10.97 -22.20 -10.80
CA TRP A 143 -11.70 -23.23 -10.07
C TRP A 143 -10.78 -24.39 -9.72
N ARG A 144 -10.04 -24.89 -10.71
CA ARG A 144 -9.16 -26.06 -10.59
C ARG A 144 -7.79 -25.75 -9.97
N GLY A 145 -7.26 -24.55 -10.20
CA GLY A 145 -5.86 -24.21 -9.91
C GLY A 145 -4.88 -24.84 -10.93
N PRO A 146 -3.56 -24.61 -10.76
CA PRO A 146 -2.55 -25.07 -11.70
C PRO A 146 -2.35 -26.59 -11.60
N LEU A 147 -2.39 -27.29 -12.73
CA LEU A 147 -2.07 -28.71 -12.82
C LEU A 147 -0.56 -28.93 -12.90
N PRO A 148 -0.04 -30.08 -12.43
CA PRO A 148 1.39 -30.35 -12.45
C PRO A 148 2.06 -30.22 -13.82
N PHE A 149 1.36 -30.54 -14.91
CA PHE A 149 1.95 -30.41 -16.26
C PHE A 149 2.03 -28.94 -16.71
N GLU A 150 1.07 -28.09 -16.33
CA GLU A 150 1.07 -26.65 -16.62
C GLU A 150 2.21 -25.96 -15.86
N VAL A 151 2.43 -26.38 -14.60
CA VAL A 151 3.55 -25.88 -13.79
C VAL A 151 4.89 -26.31 -14.36
N ARG A 152 5.02 -27.57 -14.83
CA ARG A 152 6.24 -28.02 -15.51
C ARG A 152 6.50 -27.20 -16.77
N ASP A 153 5.49 -26.98 -17.61
CA ASP A 153 5.63 -26.13 -18.81
C ASP A 153 6.14 -24.73 -18.46
N LEU A 154 5.55 -24.08 -17.44
CA LEU A 154 6.01 -22.80 -16.91
C LEU A 154 7.51 -22.83 -16.54
N ILE A 155 7.94 -23.88 -15.83
CA ILE A 155 9.34 -24.04 -15.39
C ILE A 155 10.29 -24.21 -16.57
N PHE A 156 9.93 -25.00 -17.58
CA PHE A 156 10.75 -25.19 -18.77
C PHE A 156 10.83 -23.91 -19.61
N ARG A 157 9.72 -23.17 -19.76
CA ARG A 157 9.68 -21.88 -20.45
C ARG A 157 10.52 -20.81 -19.74
N ALA A 158 10.65 -20.88 -18.42
CA ALA A 158 11.55 -20.01 -17.64
C ALA A 158 13.04 -20.41 -17.75
N GLY A 159 13.38 -21.48 -18.47
CA GLY A 159 14.75 -22.00 -18.55
C GLY A 159 15.23 -22.69 -17.26
N LEU A 160 14.29 -23.15 -16.41
CA LEU A 160 14.56 -23.73 -15.09
C LEU A 160 14.25 -25.23 -15.01
N GLY A 161 14.19 -25.91 -16.16
CA GLY A 161 13.90 -27.36 -16.27
C GLY A 161 14.63 -28.26 -15.26
N PRO A 162 15.95 -28.10 -15.02
CA PRO A 162 16.69 -28.91 -14.03
C PRO A 162 16.14 -28.79 -12.59
N LEU A 163 15.45 -27.70 -12.25
CA LEU A 163 14.90 -27.46 -10.92
C LEU A 163 13.43 -27.92 -10.80
N GLN A 164 12.86 -28.58 -11.82
CA GLN A 164 11.42 -28.89 -11.86
C GLN A 164 10.90 -29.64 -10.63
N ALA A 165 11.69 -30.54 -10.05
CA ALA A 165 11.28 -31.37 -8.92
C ALA A 165 11.09 -30.53 -7.65
N GLN A 166 11.88 -29.47 -7.48
CA GLN A 166 11.79 -28.54 -6.36
C GLN A 166 10.78 -27.43 -6.63
N LEU A 167 10.76 -26.88 -7.86
CA LEU A 167 9.89 -25.76 -8.22
C LEU A 167 8.41 -26.16 -8.32
N THR A 168 8.09 -27.35 -8.84
CA THR A 168 6.69 -27.77 -9.00
C THR A 168 5.88 -27.72 -7.71
N PRO A 169 6.31 -28.38 -6.60
CA PRO A 169 5.57 -28.30 -5.34
C PRO A 169 5.59 -26.88 -4.75
N LEU A 170 6.66 -26.11 -4.96
CA LEU A 170 6.77 -24.74 -4.45
C LEU A 170 5.75 -23.80 -5.13
N VAL A 171 5.61 -23.86 -6.45
CA VAL A 171 4.60 -23.10 -7.21
C VAL A 171 3.18 -23.45 -6.76
N VAL A 172 2.89 -24.75 -6.58
CA VAL A 172 1.56 -25.20 -6.11
C VAL A 172 1.28 -24.70 -4.70
N LYS A 173 2.26 -24.74 -3.79
CA LYS A 173 2.13 -24.19 -2.42
C LYS A 173 1.90 -22.69 -2.43
N LEU A 174 2.66 -21.93 -3.23
CA LEU A 174 2.48 -20.48 -3.35
C LEU A 174 1.09 -20.12 -3.87
N TYR A 175 0.59 -20.84 -4.88
CA TYR A 175 -0.77 -20.68 -5.38
C TYR A 175 -1.82 -21.02 -4.32
N GLY A 176 -1.62 -22.11 -3.57
CA GLY A 176 -2.49 -22.49 -2.45
C GLY A 176 -2.55 -21.42 -1.36
N LEU A 177 -1.41 -20.83 -1.01
CA LEU A 177 -1.33 -19.70 -0.10
C LEU A 177 -2.07 -18.48 -0.64
N ALA A 178 -1.86 -18.13 -1.91
CA ALA A 178 -2.55 -17.02 -2.56
C ALA A 178 -4.08 -17.14 -2.42
N ARG A 179 -4.61 -18.35 -2.66
CA ARG A 179 -6.04 -18.63 -2.51
C ARG A 179 -6.51 -18.61 -1.06
N THR A 180 -5.71 -19.14 -0.15
CA THR A 180 -6.04 -19.20 1.28
C THR A 180 -6.18 -17.81 1.87
N TYR A 181 -5.31 -16.89 1.45
CA TYR A 181 -5.24 -15.53 1.98
C TYR A 181 -5.95 -14.49 1.11
N ASP A 182 -6.65 -14.87 0.04
CA ASP A 182 -7.22 -13.94 -0.94
C ASP A 182 -6.20 -12.87 -1.40
N ALA A 183 -5.00 -13.35 -1.75
CA ALA A 183 -3.90 -12.48 -2.10
C ALA A 183 -4.17 -11.75 -3.42
N LEU A 184 -4.01 -10.41 -3.40
CA LEU A 184 -3.85 -9.61 -4.61
C LEU A 184 -2.48 -9.84 -5.22
N THR A 185 -1.46 -10.01 -4.39
CA THR A 185 -0.09 -10.30 -4.82
C THR A 185 0.61 -11.14 -3.76
N ILE A 186 1.33 -12.18 -4.20
CA ILE A 186 2.24 -12.95 -3.35
C ILE A 186 3.49 -13.29 -4.16
N GLU A 187 4.66 -12.96 -3.65
CA GLU A 187 5.92 -13.13 -4.38
C GLU A 187 7.05 -13.57 -3.45
N ILE A 188 8.00 -14.27 -4.04
CA ILE A 188 9.29 -14.66 -3.46
C ILE A 188 10.36 -14.03 -4.36
N ASN A 189 11.02 -12.99 -3.86
CA ASN A 189 12.03 -12.26 -4.63
C ASN A 189 13.17 -11.75 -3.73
N PRO A 190 14.31 -12.47 -3.63
CA PRO A 190 14.66 -13.62 -4.45
C PRO A 190 14.16 -14.96 -3.88
N LEU A 191 13.77 -15.87 -4.79
CA LEU A 191 13.79 -17.31 -4.55
C LEU A 191 15.24 -17.76 -4.80
N ALA A 192 15.98 -18.00 -3.73
CA ALA A 192 17.41 -18.27 -3.80
C ALA A 192 17.69 -19.76 -4.02
N LEU A 193 18.58 -20.05 -4.98
CA LEU A 193 19.24 -21.35 -5.12
C LEU A 193 20.54 -21.32 -4.33
N THR A 194 20.61 -22.12 -3.26
CA THR A 194 21.78 -22.19 -2.37
C THR A 194 22.87 -23.10 -2.95
N GLN A 195 24.11 -22.99 -2.44
CA GLN A 195 25.24 -23.81 -2.89
C GLN A 195 25.03 -25.33 -2.72
N ASP A 196 24.23 -25.74 -1.73
CA ASP A 196 23.82 -27.13 -1.51
C ASP A 196 22.73 -27.61 -2.49
N GLY A 197 22.28 -26.75 -3.41
CA GLY A 197 21.29 -27.05 -4.43
C GLY A 197 19.84 -26.93 -3.97
N GLY A 198 19.59 -26.44 -2.75
CA GLY A 198 18.25 -26.18 -2.22
C GLY A 198 17.63 -24.88 -2.74
N LEU A 199 16.31 -24.80 -2.70
CA LEU A 199 15.55 -23.56 -2.94
C LEU A 199 15.02 -22.99 -1.63
N VAL A 200 15.28 -21.72 -1.38
CA VAL A 200 14.81 -21.00 -0.18
C VAL A 200 14.20 -19.65 -0.54
N ALA A 201 13.07 -19.33 0.09
CA ALA A 201 12.43 -18.02 -0.02
C ALA A 201 13.22 -17.00 0.82
N ALA A 202 14.25 -16.41 0.20
CA ALA A 202 15.15 -15.49 0.87
C ALA A 202 14.47 -14.15 1.18
N ASP A 203 13.44 -13.75 0.42
CA ASP A 203 12.55 -12.63 0.75
C ASP A 203 11.14 -12.96 0.27
N GLY A 204 10.13 -12.28 0.82
CA GLY A 204 8.74 -12.53 0.51
C GLY A 204 7.85 -11.31 0.73
N LYS A 205 6.86 -11.16 -0.15
CA LYS A 205 5.83 -10.13 -0.04
C LYS A 205 4.46 -10.76 -0.22
N LEU A 206 3.50 -10.31 0.59
CA LEU A 206 2.11 -10.72 0.54
C LEU A 206 1.24 -9.48 0.73
N GLU A 207 0.29 -9.31 -0.20
CA GLU A 207 -0.75 -8.30 -0.15
C GLU A 207 -2.10 -8.98 -0.33
N ILE A 208 -3.01 -8.74 0.62
CA ILE A 208 -4.35 -9.34 0.68
C ILE A 208 -5.40 -8.32 0.27
N ASP A 209 -6.43 -8.80 -0.43
CA ASP A 209 -7.62 -8.03 -0.78
C ASP A 209 -8.38 -7.62 0.48
N GLU A 210 -8.48 -6.32 0.72
CA GLU A 210 -9.17 -5.76 1.88
C GLU A 210 -10.67 -6.08 1.88
N ASN A 211 -11.25 -6.27 0.69
CA ASN A 211 -12.64 -6.69 0.57
C ASN A 211 -12.88 -8.10 1.10
N ALA A 212 -11.83 -8.92 1.25
CA ALA A 212 -11.92 -10.26 1.84
C ALA A 212 -11.74 -10.27 3.36
N MET A 213 -11.40 -9.15 4.00
CA MET A 213 -11.04 -9.13 5.43
C MET A 213 -12.17 -9.60 6.37
N PHE A 214 -13.44 -9.50 5.94
CA PHE A 214 -14.57 -9.99 6.72
C PHE A 214 -14.52 -11.51 7.01
N ARG A 215 -13.81 -12.29 6.19
CA ARG A 215 -13.60 -13.74 6.36
C ARG A 215 -12.21 -14.12 6.89
N HIS A 216 -11.31 -13.15 7.05
CA HIS A 216 -9.95 -13.32 7.60
C HIS A 216 -9.84 -12.78 9.02
N LYS A 217 -10.67 -13.32 9.93
CA LYS A 217 -10.76 -12.80 11.30
C LYS A 217 -9.50 -13.01 12.12
N ASP A 218 -8.73 -14.04 11.78
CA ASP A 218 -7.41 -14.37 12.32
C ASP A 218 -6.34 -13.33 11.97
N LEU A 219 -6.59 -12.49 10.96
CA LEU A 219 -5.67 -11.43 10.54
C LEU A 219 -5.97 -10.07 11.17
N HIS A 220 -7.05 -9.95 11.95
CA HIS A 220 -7.34 -8.68 12.64
C HIS A 220 -6.22 -8.30 13.61
N GLY A 221 -5.74 -7.06 13.51
CA GLY A 221 -4.66 -6.55 14.34
C GLY A 221 -3.26 -7.03 13.95
N THR A 222 -3.11 -7.80 12.87
CA THR A 222 -1.80 -8.20 12.32
C THR A 222 -1.23 -7.18 11.33
N ASP A 223 -1.99 -6.11 11.06
CA ASP A 223 -1.54 -5.00 10.22
C ASP A 223 -0.62 -4.10 11.03
N GLU A 224 0.66 -4.40 10.91
CA GLU A 224 1.76 -3.64 11.53
C GLU A 224 2.38 -2.64 10.56
N SER A 225 1.77 -2.45 9.38
CA SER A 225 2.18 -1.39 8.48
C SER A 225 1.87 -0.04 9.15
N GLU A 226 2.90 0.81 9.30
CA GLU A 226 2.69 2.18 9.74
C GLU A 226 1.94 2.95 8.64
N GLU A 227 0.61 2.93 8.69
CA GLU A 227 -0.20 3.90 7.96
C GLU A 227 0.11 5.31 8.51
N ASP A 228 0.06 6.33 7.65
CA ASP A 228 0.10 7.72 8.08
C ASP A 228 -0.94 7.93 9.20
N PRO A 229 -0.64 8.67 10.29
CA PRO A 229 -1.58 8.84 11.40
C PRO A 229 -2.97 9.34 10.98
N LEU A 230 -3.05 10.15 9.91
CA LEU A 230 -4.30 10.61 9.32
C LEU A 230 -4.99 9.50 8.51
N GLU A 231 -4.26 8.65 7.79
CA GLU A 231 -4.81 7.45 7.14
C GLU A 231 -5.38 6.47 8.17
N ALA A 232 -4.67 6.24 9.27
CA ALA A 232 -5.14 5.39 10.36
C ALA A 232 -6.41 5.96 11.03
N GLU A 233 -6.48 7.28 11.26
CA GLU A 233 -7.67 7.95 11.80
C GLU A 233 -8.84 7.94 10.81
N ALA A 234 -8.58 8.18 9.51
CA ALA A 234 -9.58 8.08 8.46
C ALA A 234 -10.18 6.67 8.40
N ARG A 235 -9.34 5.63 8.49
CA ARG A 235 -9.78 4.23 8.52
C ARG A 235 -10.67 3.94 9.73
N ARG A 236 -10.34 4.45 10.93
CA ARG A 236 -11.22 4.37 12.12
C ARG A 236 -12.58 5.03 11.88
N ARG A 237 -12.59 6.14 11.15
CA ARG A 237 -13.79 6.88 10.73
C ARG A 237 -14.51 6.27 9.51
N ARG A 238 -13.98 5.19 8.93
CA ARG A 238 -14.46 4.53 7.69
C ARG A 238 -14.49 5.48 6.48
N LEU A 239 -13.51 6.36 6.40
CA LEU A 239 -13.27 7.25 5.27
C LEU A 239 -12.20 6.65 4.36
N THR A 240 -12.42 6.70 3.05
CA THR A 240 -11.40 6.32 2.07
C THR A 240 -10.48 7.52 1.87
N TYR A 241 -9.31 7.49 2.50
CA TYR A 241 -8.36 8.60 2.52
C TYR A 241 -6.97 8.15 2.05
N VAL A 242 -6.29 8.99 1.29
CA VAL A 242 -4.88 8.81 0.93
C VAL A 242 -4.16 10.14 1.10
N ARG A 243 -3.03 10.12 1.81
CA ARG A 243 -2.19 11.30 2.00
C ARG A 243 -1.45 11.65 0.71
N LEU A 244 -1.43 12.93 0.35
CA LEU A 244 -0.66 13.48 -0.77
C LEU A 244 0.25 14.63 -0.31
N ASP A 245 1.31 14.90 -1.08
CA ASP A 245 2.23 16.00 -0.81
C ASP A 245 1.70 17.32 -1.40
N GLY A 246 0.78 17.97 -0.69
CA GLY A 246 0.18 19.23 -1.09
C GLY A 246 -0.46 19.98 0.06
N SER A 247 -1.22 21.03 -0.26
CA SER A 247 -1.80 21.95 0.73
C SER A 247 -3.30 22.20 0.57
N ILE A 248 -3.93 21.68 -0.47
CA ILE A 248 -5.38 21.82 -0.70
C ILE A 248 -6.08 20.53 -0.28
N GLY A 249 -6.85 20.60 0.79
CA GLY A 249 -7.69 19.49 1.23
C GLY A 249 -8.83 19.25 0.24
N VAL A 250 -9.05 18.00 -0.18
CA VAL A 250 -10.12 17.67 -1.13
C VAL A 250 -11.08 16.67 -0.50
N ILE A 251 -12.38 16.96 -0.58
CA ILE A 251 -13.48 16.08 -0.18
C ILE A 251 -14.42 15.92 -1.37
N GLY A 252 -14.78 14.68 -1.71
CA GLY A 252 -15.81 14.41 -2.70
C GLY A 252 -16.56 13.11 -2.46
N ASN A 253 -17.71 12.95 -3.11
CA ASN A 253 -18.60 11.81 -2.96
C ASN A 253 -18.51 10.89 -4.19
N GLY A 254 -17.49 10.02 -4.19
CA GLY A 254 -17.17 9.05 -5.23
C GLY A 254 -15.74 9.20 -5.75
N ALA A 255 -14.98 8.11 -5.71
CA ALA A 255 -13.56 8.08 -6.08
C ALA A 255 -13.23 8.73 -7.44
N GLY A 256 -14.05 8.50 -8.47
CA GLY A 256 -13.86 9.11 -9.79
C GLY A 256 -13.98 10.63 -9.77
N LEU A 257 -14.92 11.18 -9.00
CA LEU A 257 -15.10 12.63 -8.83
C LEU A 257 -13.97 13.24 -8.02
N VAL A 258 -13.51 12.54 -6.97
CA VAL A 258 -12.35 12.97 -6.17
C VAL A 258 -11.11 13.03 -7.05
N MET A 259 -10.79 11.97 -7.80
CA MET A 259 -9.65 11.98 -8.73
C MET A 259 -9.73 13.12 -9.75
N ASN A 260 -10.90 13.33 -10.36
CA ASN A 260 -11.10 14.47 -11.25
C ASN A 260 -10.88 15.82 -10.55
N THR A 261 -11.26 15.95 -9.28
CA THR A 261 -11.04 17.16 -8.50
C THR A 261 -9.55 17.39 -8.22
N LEU A 262 -8.78 16.33 -7.93
CA LEU A 262 -7.32 16.41 -7.80
C LEU A 262 -6.69 16.92 -9.10
N ASP A 263 -7.11 16.38 -10.26
CA ASP A 263 -6.63 16.80 -11.57
C ASP A 263 -6.94 18.26 -11.86
N LEU A 264 -8.15 18.73 -11.51
CA LEU A 264 -8.55 20.12 -11.67
C LEU A 264 -7.72 21.05 -10.78
N VAL A 265 -7.48 20.68 -9.52
CA VAL A 265 -6.62 21.45 -8.60
C VAL A 265 -5.19 21.54 -9.17
N SER A 266 -4.64 20.42 -9.64
CA SER A 266 -3.31 20.37 -10.27
C SER A 266 -3.24 21.26 -11.52
N ARG A 267 -4.26 21.20 -12.39
CA ARG A 267 -4.34 21.98 -13.63
C ARG A 267 -4.41 23.48 -13.37
N GLU A 268 -5.06 23.92 -12.29
CA GLU A 268 -5.08 25.34 -11.89
C GLU A 268 -3.84 25.74 -11.07
N GLY A 269 -2.81 24.88 -10.98
CA GLY A 269 -1.51 25.17 -10.35
C GLY A 269 -1.43 24.88 -8.84
N GLY A 270 -2.47 24.26 -8.26
CA GLY A 270 -2.49 23.81 -6.88
C GLY A 270 -1.85 22.44 -6.67
N ARG A 271 -1.69 22.06 -5.40
CA ARG A 271 -1.29 20.70 -5.01
C ARG A 271 -2.27 20.20 -3.96
N ALA A 272 -2.97 19.10 -4.26
CA ALA A 272 -3.88 18.48 -3.32
C ALA A 272 -3.10 17.82 -2.17
N ALA A 273 -3.56 18.01 -0.93
CA ALA A 273 -3.00 17.46 0.29
C ALA A 273 -3.46 16.02 0.55
N ASN A 274 -4.56 15.60 -0.09
CA ASN A 274 -5.14 14.30 0.11
C ASN A 274 -6.09 13.90 -1.04
N PHE A 275 -6.37 12.61 -1.13
CA PHE A 275 -7.61 12.05 -1.68
C PHE A 275 -8.54 11.75 -0.50
N LEU A 276 -9.82 12.14 -0.53
CA LEU A 276 -10.82 11.72 0.45
C LEU A 276 -12.18 11.52 -0.24
N ASP A 277 -12.63 10.27 -0.24
CA ASP A 277 -13.95 9.86 -0.74
C ASP A 277 -14.88 9.54 0.44
N ILE A 278 -16.00 10.26 0.53
CA ILE A 278 -17.05 10.06 1.54
C ILE A 278 -18.11 9.02 1.10
N GLY A 279 -17.93 8.38 -0.06
CA GLY A 279 -18.88 7.46 -0.67
C GLY A 279 -20.05 8.18 -1.35
N GLY A 280 -21.00 7.42 -1.93
CA GLY A 280 -22.09 8.00 -2.72
C GLY A 280 -23.10 8.86 -1.94
N GLY A 281 -23.14 8.75 -0.61
CA GLY A 281 -24.04 9.52 0.25
C GLY A 281 -23.34 10.68 0.95
N ALA A 282 -23.78 11.91 0.72
CA ALA A 282 -23.24 13.11 1.37
C ALA A 282 -23.98 13.44 2.68
N LYS A 283 -24.04 12.50 3.62
CA LYS A 283 -24.68 12.73 4.93
C LYS A 283 -23.86 13.71 5.78
N ALA A 284 -24.54 14.55 6.56
CA ALA A 284 -23.91 15.59 7.39
C ALA A 284 -22.82 15.05 8.33
N GLU A 285 -23.06 13.92 9.01
CA GLU A 285 -22.08 13.30 9.92
C GLU A 285 -20.77 12.90 9.22
N VAL A 286 -20.87 12.39 7.98
CA VAL A 286 -19.70 11.96 7.21
C VAL A 286 -18.91 13.17 6.73
N VAL A 287 -19.60 14.24 6.31
CA VAL A 287 -18.99 15.51 5.94
C VAL A 287 -18.29 16.16 7.14
N HIS A 288 -18.90 16.14 8.31
CA HIS A 288 -18.29 16.63 9.55
C HIS A 288 -17.01 15.86 9.87
N SER A 289 -17.08 14.52 9.87
CA SER A 289 -15.94 13.65 10.14
C SER A 289 -14.77 13.89 9.17
N ALA A 290 -15.08 14.14 7.89
CA ALA A 290 -14.08 14.47 6.88
C ALA A 290 -13.47 15.87 7.07
N LEU A 291 -14.28 16.88 7.38
CA LEU A 291 -13.80 18.24 7.66
C LEU A 291 -12.92 18.29 8.90
N GLU A 292 -13.30 17.58 9.97
CA GLU A 292 -12.51 17.50 11.20
C GLU A 292 -11.13 16.88 10.94
N LEU A 293 -11.09 15.79 10.16
CA LEU A 293 -9.83 15.14 9.77
C LEU A 293 -8.91 16.11 9.02
N LEU A 294 -9.43 16.85 8.02
CA LEU A 294 -8.62 17.79 7.24
C LEU A 294 -8.26 19.07 8.01
N ALA A 295 -9.11 19.52 8.94
CA ALA A 295 -8.82 20.66 9.80
C ALA A 295 -7.68 20.36 10.80
N GLY A 296 -7.53 19.09 11.20
CA GLY A 296 -6.44 18.62 12.05
C GLY A 296 -5.08 18.50 11.35
N ASP A 297 -5.04 18.58 10.02
CA ASP A 297 -3.83 18.47 9.24
C ASP A 297 -3.12 19.82 9.03
N PRO A 298 -1.93 20.04 9.62
CA PRO A 298 -1.24 21.33 9.55
C PRO A 298 -0.77 21.73 8.14
N HIS A 299 -0.70 20.78 7.21
CA HIS A 299 -0.31 21.03 5.82
C HIS A 299 -1.46 21.63 4.99
N VAL A 300 -2.71 21.43 5.41
CA VAL A 300 -3.88 21.96 4.70
C VAL A 300 -3.99 23.47 4.92
N LYS A 301 -4.08 24.21 3.80
CA LYS A 301 -4.24 25.68 3.74
C LYS A 301 -5.57 26.13 3.15
N GLY A 302 -6.38 25.20 2.66
CA GLY A 302 -7.73 25.44 2.16
C GLY A 302 -8.41 24.11 1.82
N ILE A 303 -9.73 24.07 1.87
CA ILE A 303 -10.53 22.86 1.61
C ILE A 303 -11.46 23.11 0.43
N LEU A 304 -11.46 22.17 -0.51
CA LEU A 304 -12.41 22.08 -1.63
C LEU A 304 -13.33 20.88 -1.42
N ILE A 305 -14.62 21.17 -1.25
CA ILE A 305 -15.68 20.16 -1.27
C ILE A 305 -16.31 20.13 -2.66
N ASN A 306 -16.22 19.01 -3.37
CA ASN A 306 -16.87 18.81 -4.65
C ASN A 306 -17.88 17.67 -4.56
N ILE A 307 -19.17 18.03 -4.49
CA ILE A 307 -20.27 17.07 -4.31
C ILE A 307 -21.18 17.04 -5.53
N PHE A 308 -21.54 15.84 -5.96
CA PHE A 308 -22.62 15.58 -6.90
C PHE A 308 -23.76 14.88 -6.17
N GLY A 309 -24.79 15.64 -5.78
CA GLY A 309 -25.85 15.21 -4.88
C GLY A 309 -26.73 14.10 -5.45
N GLY A 310 -26.97 14.09 -6.78
CA GLY A 310 -27.87 13.12 -7.41
C GLY A 310 -29.25 13.14 -6.76
N ILE A 311 -29.51 12.17 -5.87
CA ILE A 311 -30.72 12.03 -5.05
C ILE A 311 -30.69 12.95 -3.81
N THR A 312 -29.51 13.19 -3.24
CA THR A 312 -29.32 14.05 -2.07
C THR A 312 -29.54 15.51 -2.46
N ARG A 313 -30.37 16.23 -1.71
CA ARG A 313 -30.67 17.64 -2.01
C ARG A 313 -29.52 18.55 -1.58
N GLY A 314 -29.24 19.56 -2.39
CA GLY A 314 -28.13 20.50 -2.17
C GLY A 314 -28.30 21.37 -0.92
N ASP A 315 -29.53 21.71 -0.54
CA ASP A 315 -29.83 22.44 0.70
C ASP A 315 -29.50 21.62 1.96
N GLU A 316 -29.81 20.33 1.98
CA GLU A 316 -29.42 19.42 3.08
C GLU A 316 -27.89 19.29 3.20
N VAL A 317 -27.19 19.18 2.06
CA VAL A 317 -25.72 19.17 2.02
C VAL A 317 -25.15 20.51 2.52
N ALA A 318 -25.74 21.64 2.12
CA ALA A 318 -25.33 22.96 2.58
C ALA A 318 -25.44 23.09 4.10
N HIS A 319 -26.57 22.70 4.68
CA HIS A 319 -26.76 22.71 6.13
C HIS A 319 -25.70 21.86 6.85
N GLY A 320 -25.45 20.63 6.37
CA GLY A 320 -24.42 19.76 6.96
C GLY A 320 -23.02 20.37 6.91
N ILE A 321 -22.66 21.07 5.82
CA ILE A 321 -21.37 21.77 5.70
C ILE A 321 -21.31 22.98 6.64
N ILE A 322 -22.38 23.76 6.72
CA ILE A 322 -22.45 24.97 7.56
C ILE A 322 -22.33 24.60 9.04
N ASP A 323 -23.09 23.59 9.48
CA ASP A 323 -23.08 23.11 10.86
C ASP A 323 -21.69 22.58 11.22
N ALA A 324 -21.10 21.72 10.36
CA ALA A 324 -19.75 21.21 10.59
C ALA A 324 -18.68 22.32 10.62
N SER A 325 -18.75 23.29 9.71
CA SER A 325 -17.82 24.42 9.68
C SER A 325 -17.90 25.26 10.95
N ARG A 326 -19.12 25.49 11.46
CA ARG A 326 -19.38 26.23 12.70
C ARG A 326 -18.89 25.46 13.93
N ASP A 327 -19.23 24.18 14.04
CA ASP A 327 -18.87 23.32 15.18
C ASP A 327 -17.35 23.17 15.32
N LEU A 328 -16.65 23.05 14.18
CA LEU A 328 -15.19 22.98 14.13
C LEU A 328 -14.50 24.35 14.23
N ASN A 329 -15.27 25.45 14.24
CA ASN A 329 -14.75 26.83 14.19
C ASN A 329 -13.72 27.01 13.06
N LEU A 330 -14.03 26.48 11.87
CA LEU A 330 -13.09 26.34 10.77
C LEU A 330 -12.55 27.71 10.32
N LYS A 331 -11.22 27.86 10.32
CA LYS A 331 -10.53 29.09 9.86
C LYS A 331 -9.96 28.98 8.45
N LEU A 332 -9.87 27.76 7.93
CA LEU A 332 -9.35 27.52 6.59
C LEU A 332 -10.35 28.01 5.54
N PRO A 333 -9.88 28.60 4.42
CA PRO A 333 -10.73 28.87 3.27
C PRO A 333 -11.48 27.61 2.82
N LEU A 334 -12.79 27.73 2.68
CA LEU A 334 -13.68 26.65 2.26
C LEU A 334 -14.40 27.02 0.96
N VAL A 335 -14.13 26.27 -0.10
CA VAL A 335 -14.81 26.37 -1.38
C VAL A 335 -15.67 25.13 -1.58
N VAL A 336 -16.93 25.33 -1.96
CA VAL A 336 -17.88 24.23 -2.15
C VAL A 336 -18.45 24.31 -3.56
N ARG A 337 -18.26 23.24 -4.32
CA ARG A 337 -19.04 23.02 -5.54
C ARG A 337 -20.04 21.92 -5.28
N MET A 338 -21.32 22.22 -5.49
CA MET A 338 -22.39 21.23 -5.45
C MET A 338 -23.22 21.27 -6.73
N THR A 339 -23.65 20.09 -7.18
CA THR A 339 -24.64 19.96 -8.24
C THR A 339 -25.70 18.93 -7.85
N GLY A 340 -26.98 19.22 -8.07
CA GLY A 340 -28.09 18.34 -7.71
C GLY A 340 -29.42 19.08 -7.51
N THR A 341 -30.40 18.39 -6.93
CA THR A 341 -31.70 19.00 -6.59
C THR A 341 -31.52 20.17 -5.62
N ARG A 342 -32.18 21.30 -5.87
CA ARG A 342 -32.10 22.53 -5.03
C ARG A 342 -30.68 23.08 -4.85
N GLU A 343 -29.80 22.87 -5.81
CA GLU A 343 -28.42 23.38 -5.74
C GLU A 343 -28.34 24.91 -5.62
N GLU A 344 -29.26 25.68 -6.20
CA GLU A 344 -29.26 27.14 -6.06
C GLU A 344 -29.58 27.57 -4.62
N GLU A 345 -30.54 26.92 -3.98
CA GLU A 345 -30.88 27.13 -2.57
C GLU A 345 -29.69 26.79 -1.68
N GLY A 346 -29.06 25.63 -1.91
CA GLY A 346 -27.84 25.23 -1.20
C GLY A 346 -26.68 26.20 -1.38
N ARG A 347 -26.43 26.69 -2.61
CA ARG A 347 -25.42 27.73 -2.87
C ARG A 347 -25.73 29.03 -2.15
N GLN A 348 -27.01 29.41 -2.08
CA GLN A 348 -27.41 30.63 -1.38
C GLN A 348 -27.16 30.52 0.13
N LEU A 349 -27.54 29.40 0.74
CA LEU A 349 -27.25 29.11 2.15
C LEU A 349 -25.75 29.18 2.47
N LEU A 350 -24.90 28.63 1.60
CA LEU A 350 -23.45 28.69 1.77
C LEU A 350 -22.92 30.14 1.74
N ARG A 351 -23.40 30.97 0.78
CA ARG A 351 -23.01 32.38 0.71
C ARG A 351 -23.39 33.14 1.98
N GLU A 352 -24.60 32.93 2.47
CA GLU A 352 -25.10 33.58 3.69
C GLU A 352 -24.29 33.18 4.93
N ALA A 353 -23.74 31.96 4.94
CA ALA A 353 -22.84 31.47 5.98
C ALA A 353 -21.35 31.90 5.79
N GLY A 354 -21.03 32.68 4.75
CA GLY A 354 -19.66 33.12 4.47
C GLY A 354 -18.76 32.06 3.83
N ILE A 355 -19.34 30.96 3.35
CA ILE A 355 -18.64 29.90 2.60
C ILE A 355 -18.72 30.23 1.11
N THR A 356 -17.66 29.97 0.34
CA THR A 356 -17.63 30.33 -1.09
C THR A 356 -18.20 29.18 -1.94
N PRO A 357 -19.43 29.28 -2.50
CA PRO A 357 -19.89 28.29 -3.45
C PRO A 357 -19.40 28.59 -4.87
N GLU A 358 -19.23 27.54 -5.66
CA GLU A 358 -18.89 27.61 -7.08
C GLU A 358 -19.83 26.73 -7.90
N ALA A 359 -20.20 27.19 -9.10
CA ALA A 359 -21.11 26.46 -9.99
C ALA A 359 -20.38 25.36 -10.78
N THR A 360 -19.12 25.60 -11.13
CA THR A 360 -18.31 24.68 -11.94
C THR A 360 -17.15 24.13 -11.12
N ALA A 361 -16.79 22.87 -11.35
CA ALA A 361 -15.67 22.24 -10.66
C ALA A 361 -14.33 22.95 -10.97
N THR A 362 -14.14 23.40 -12.22
CA THR A 362 -12.97 24.20 -12.61
C THR A 362 -12.92 25.54 -11.87
N GLY A 363 -14.05 26.24 -11.75
CA GLY A 363 -14.14 27.49 -10.98
C GLY A 363 -13.79 27.27 -9.51
N ALA A 364 -14.31 26.19 -8.93
CA ALA A 364 -14.01 25.78 -7.55
C ALA A 364 -12.53 25.48 -7.32
N ALA A 365 -11.91 24.73 -8.23
CA ALA A 365 -10.47 24.42 -8.18
C ALA A 365 -9.63 25.70 -8.26
N ARG A 366 -9.91 26.59 -9.23
CA ARG A 366 -9.20 27.87 -9.34
C ARG A 366 -9.35 28.70 -8.08
N LYS A 367 -10.58 28.81 -7.57
CA LYS A 367 -10.88 29.65 -6.43
C LYS A 367 -10.17 29.18 -5.17
N ILE A 368 -10.14 27.87 -4.92
CA ILE A 368 -9.43 27.36 -3.73
C ILE A 368 -7.92 27.55 -3.84
N VAL A 369 -7.34 27.43 -5.03
CA VAL A 369 -5.91 27.69 -5.27
C VAL A 369 -5.57 29.14 -4.99
N GLU A 370 -6.38 30.10 -5.48
CA GLU A 370 -6.21 31.52 -5.18
C GLU A 370 -6.28 31.82 -3.68
N LEU A 371 -7.25 31.24 -2.97
CA LEU A 371 -7.43 31.47 -1.53
C LEU A 371 -6.32 30.83 -0.69
N ALA A 372 -5.91 29.61 -1.03
CA ALA A 372 -4.85 28.89 -0.31
C ALA A 372 -3.46 29.51 -0.51
N THR A 373 -3.20 30.16 -1.66
CA THR A 373 -1.96 30.89 -1.93
C THR A 373 -1.99 32.31 -1.37
N GLY A 374 -3.15 32.96 -1.35
CA GLY A 374 -3.36 34.30 -0.79
C GLY A 374 -3.32 34.36 0.74
N ALA A 375 -3.70 33.27 1.44
CA ALA A 375 -3.71 33.18 2.90
C ALA A 375 -2.30 33.16 3.55
N GLY A 376 -1.22 33.12 2.75
CA GLY A 376 0.17 33.17 3.19
C GLY A 376 0.85 34.54 3.09
N ARG A 377 0.10 35.62 2.85
CA ARG A 377 0.61 37.01 2.82
C ARG A 377 0.12 37.84 3.99
#